data_AF-A0A704D1J6-F1
#
_entry.id   AF-A0A704D1J6-F1
#
_cell.length_a   1.000
_cell.length_b   1.000
_cell.length_c   1.000
_cell.angle_alpha   90.00
_cell.angle_beta   90.00
_cell.angle_gamma   90.00
#
_symmetry.space_group_name_H-M   'P 1'
#
loop_
_entity.id
_entity.type
_entity.pdbx_description
1 polymer ?
#
loop_
_entity_poly.entity_id
_entity_poly.type
_entity_poly.pdbx_seq_one_letter_code
_entity_poly.pdbx_strand_id
1 'polypeptide(L)'
;ETIAEMQVNDPQGFQHFAGNLALFSLGHEKYFDIKDQMEGRDIERGKLAETIRSNQAGEALQARGQDISRANALTSAYAPTAAMQNYNQYAQMLKADPEGAAAFAAAAGINTNAKKLMSVRENDDGTVTKYYTDGSEEQGKLNQPISGDGFRPIALPTAQKIMEKSPEGAKKAAGFAYRVRDALDSIDTLKDQLSPQRVAIINNALGNGTLANLTLSPAEQQYVVNANDAIMAILRQETGASILPAEMSKYYQMYFPQPGDSTKTIDTKRRKMENQFNSLKAASGRTYDALRVISAVDRGTASSSQTLPQSEQVSQPAASSNFSSLWGD
;
A
#
# COMPACT_ATOMS: atom_id res chain seq x y z
N GLU A 1 45.97 -6.21 -59.44
CA GLU A 1 46.21 -5.74 -58.06
C GLU A 1 46.61 -6.92 -57.22
N THR A 2 47.75 -6.80 -56.60
CA THR A 2 48.57 -7.92 -56.15
C THR A 2 48.16 -8.27 -54.72
N ILE A 3 48.19 -9.55 -54.33
CA ILE A 3 47.95 -10.00 -52.94
C ILE A 3 48.80 -9.19 -51.93
N ALA A 4 49.98 -8.73 -52.38
CA ALA A 4 50.86 -7.83 -51.65
C ALA A 4 50.29 -6.42 -51.39
N GLU A 5 49.49 -5.85 -52.30
CA GLU A 5 48.83 -4.55 -52.11
C GLU A 5 47.69 -4.64 -51.09
N MET A 6 46.95 -5.76 -51.07
CA MET A 6 45.90 -6.02 -50.08
C MET A 6 46.47 -6.15 -48.66
N GLN A 7 47.62 -6.82 -48.51
CA GLN A 7 48.30 -6.95 -47.21
C GLN A 7 48.65 -5.60 -46.57
N VAL A 8 48.99 -4.60 -47.39
CA VAL A 8 49.41 -3.28 -46.93
C VAL A 8 48.22 -2.34 -46.69
N ASN A 9 47.23 -2.37 -47.58
CA ASN A 9 46.11 -1.42 -47.55
C ASN A 9 44.88 -1.91 -46.78
N ASP A 10 44.66 -3.23 -46.67
CA ASP A 10 43.59 -3.85 -45.89
C ASP A 10 44.08 -5.12 -45.18
N PRO A 11 44.83 -4.96 -44.06
CA PRO A 11 45.40 -6.09 -43.33
C PRO A 11 44.34 -7.07 -42.82
N GLN A 12 43.12 -6.60 -42.50
CA GLN A 12 42.04 -7.46 -42.04
C GLN A 12 41.44 -8.25 -43.21
N GLY A 13 41.16 -7.60 -44.33
CA GLY A 13 40.71 -8.27 -45.56
C GLY A 13 41.71 -9.30 -46.08
N PHE A 14 43.01 -9.00 -46.01
CA PHE A 14 44.07 -9.96 -46.33
C PHE A 14 44.07 -11.19 -45.41
N GLN A 15 43.92 -11.01 -44.09
CA GLN A 15 43.85 -12.12 -43.14
C GLN A 15 42.61 -13.00 -43.37
N HIS A 16 41.47 -12.39 -43.70
CA HIS A 16 40.25 -13.12 -44.09
C HIS A 16 40.45 -13.90 -45.41
N PHE A 17 41.07 -13.29 -46.41
CA PHE A 17 41.37 -13.95 -47.68
C PHE A 17 42.35 -15.12 -47.51
N ALA A 18 43.44 -14.92 -46.78
CA ALA A 18 44.43 -15.96 -46.48
C ALA A 18 43.82 -17.11 -45.65
N GLY A 19 42.98 -16.78 -44.66
CA GLY A 19 42.25 -17.76 -43.87
C GLY A 19 41.26 -18.58 -44.71
N ASN A 20 40.52 -17.95 -45.62
CA ASN A 20 39.60 -18.63 -46.54
C ASN A 20 40.36 -19.56 -47.49
N LEU A 21 41.48 -19.09 -48.06
CA LEU A 21 42.33 -19.90 -48.93
C LEU A 21 42.92 -21.11 -48.18
N ALA A 22 43.31 -20.94 -46.91
CA ALA A 22 43.74 -22.02 -46.04
C ALA A 22 42.61 -23.01 -45.70
N LEU A 23 41.36 -22.54 -45.63
CA LEU A 23 40.20 -23.42 -45.48
C LEU A 23 39.92 -24.24 -46.75
N PHE A 24 40.02 -23.60 -47.93
CA PHE A 24 39.81 -24.26 -49.22
C PHE A 24 40.91 -25.27 -49.58
N SER A 25 42.10 -25.14 -48.98
CA SER A 25 43.20 -26.10 -49.18
C SER A 25 43.10 -27.34 -48.29
N LEU A 26 42.14 -27.38 -47.36
CA LEU A 26 41.77 -28.58 -46.62
C LEU A 26 40.92 -29.49 -47.52
N GLY A 27 41.07 -30.81 -47.40
CA GLY A 27 40.20 -31.75 -48.12
C GLY A 27 38.72 -31.55 -47.77
N HIS A 28 37.82 -31.85 -48.72
CA HIS A 28 36.38 -31.56 -48.63
C HIS A 28 35.74 -31.93 -47.27
N GLU A 29 36.06 -33.10 -46.71
CA GLU A 29 35.54 -33.52 -45.40
C GLU A 29 35.89 -32.54 -44.28
N LYS A 30 37.17 -32.17 -44.14
CA LYS A 30 37.63 -31.24 -43.08
C LYS A 30 37.08 -29.84 -43.26
N TYR A 31 36.87 -29.40 -44.50
CA TYR A 31 36.23 -28.11 -44.78
C TYR A 31 34.80 -28.07 -44.25
N PHE A 32 33.99 -29.10 -44.54
CA PHE A 32 32.61 -29.18 -44.05
C PHE A 32 32.54 -29.34 -42.53
N ASP A 33 33.44 -30.11 -41.91
CA ASP A 33 33.50 -30.26 -40.45
C ASP A 33 33.79 -28.92 -39.75
N ILE A 34 34.77 -28.15 -40.24
CA ILE A 34 35.11 -26.84 -39.67
C ILE A 34 33.97 -25.86 -39.88
N LYS A 35 33.30 -25.91 -41.04
CA LYS A 35 32.14 -25.07 -41.33
C LYS A 35 30.96 -25.39 -40.41
N ASP A 36 30.62 -26.66 -40.23
CA ASP A 36 29.58 -27.11 -39.30
C ASP A 36 29.92 -26.70 -37.86
N GLN A 37 31.19 -26.82 -37.45
CA GLN A 37 31.64 -26.36 -36.14
C GLN A 37 31.56 -24.83 -35.97
N MET A 38 31.82 -24.06 -37.04
CA MET A 38 31.66 -22.59 -37.02
C MET A 38 30.18 -22.21 -36.90
N GLU A 39 29.31 -22.79 -37.72
CA GLU A 39 27.87 -22.57 -37.68
C GLU A 39 27.26 -23.01 -36.34
N GLY A 40 27.73 -24.13 -35.77
CA GLY A 40 27.35 -24.60 -34.43
C GLY A 40 27.71 -23.59 -33.33
N ARG A 41 28.91 -23.00 -33.38
CA ARG A 41 29.32 -21.94 -32.43
C ARG A 41 28.49 -20.66 -32.58
N ASP A 42 28.11 -20.30 -33.80
CA ASP A 42 27.27 -19.13 -34.04
C ASP A 42 25.84 -19.36 -33.52
N ILE A 43 25.31 -20.57 -33.68
CA ILE A 43 24.04 -20.98 -33.06
C ILE A 43 24.13 -20.94 -31.53
N GLU A 44 25.22 -21.44 -30.94
CA GLU A 44 25.45 -21.38 -29.49
C GLU A 44 25.53 -19.94 -28.98
N ARG A 45 26.24 -19.05 -29.68
CA ARG A 45 26.27 -17.62 -29.38
C ARG A 45 24.88 -16.99 -29.47
N GLY A 46 24.09 -17.35 -30.48
CA GLY A 46 22.70 -16.93 -30.62
C GLY A 46 21.81 -17.39 -29.46
N LYS A 47 21.92 -18.66 -29.05
CA LYS A 47 21.19 -19.22 -27.90
C LYS A 47 21.59 -18.55 -26.59
N LEU A 48 22.88 -18.28 -26.38
CA LEU A 48 23.38 -17.58 -25.20
C LEU A 48 22.87 -16.15 -25.15
N ALA A 49 22.92 -15.43 -26.28
CA ALA A 49 22.37 -14.08 -26.39
C ALA A 49 20.86 -14.06 -26.12
N GLU A 50 20.11 -15.04 -26.62
CA GLU A 50 18.68 -15.18 -26.34
C GLU A 50 18.40 -15.48 -24.86
N THR A 51 19.20 -16.35 -24.24
CA THR A 51 19.11 -16.64 -22.80
C THR A 51 19.38 -15.38 -21.97
N ILE A 52 20.38 -14.59 -22.34
CA ILE A 52 20.68 -13.32 -21.65
C ILE A 52 19.51 -12.34 -21.81
N ARG A 53 18.96 -12.18 -23.03
CA ARG A 53 17.78 -11.34 -23.26
C ARG A 53 16.57 -11.81 -22.45
N SER A 54 16.33 -13.13 -22.40
CA SER A 54 15.25 -13.73 -21.62
C SER A 54 15.41 -13.48 -20.12
N ASN A 55 16.62 -13.68 -19.58
CA ASN A 55 16.93 -13.41 -18.17
C ASN A 55 16.76 -11.92 -17.84
N GLN A 56 17.29 -11.03 -18.68
CA GLN A 56 17.14 -9.58 -18.51
C GLN A 56 15.66 -9.14 -18.58
N ALA A 57 14.87 -9.72 -19.49
CA ALA A 57 13.43 -9.45 -19.57
C ALA A 57 12.70 -9.97 -18.32
N GLY A 58 13.07 -11.16 -17.82
CA GLY A 58 12.53 -11.72 -16.58
C GLY A 58 12.82 -10.85 -15.35
N GLU A 59 14.06 -10.38 -15.21
CA GLU A 59 14.47 -9.45 -14.15
C GLU A 59 13.73 -8.12 -14.26
N ALA A 60 13.56 -7.58 -15.47
CA ALA A 60 12.83 -6.32 -15.70
C ALA A 60 11.33 -6.45 -15.35
N LEU A 61 10.70 -7.58 -15.68
CA LEU A 61 9.32 -7.86 -15.30
C LEU A 61 9.17 -8.00 -13.78
N GLN A 62 10.13 -8.66 -13.13
CA GLN A 62 10.15 -8.79 -11.68
C GLN A 62 10.33 -7.43 -10.99
N ALA A 63 11.25 -6.60 -11.48
CA ALA A 63 11.45 -5.22 -11.00
C ALA A 63 10.17 -4.38 -11.17
N ARG A 64 9.52 -4.43 -12.34
CA ARG A 64 8.26 -3.73 -12.58
C ARG A 64 7.14 -4.21 -11.66
N GLY A 65 7.05 -5.52 -11.40
CA GLY A 65 6.09 -6.09 -10.45
C GLY A 65 6.32 -5.59 -9.02
N GLN A 66 7.59 -5.46 -8.60
CA GLN A 66 7.96 -4.86 -7.32
C GLN A 66 7.60 -3.37 -7.28
N ASP A 67 7.84 -2.62 -8.34
CA ASP A 67 7.51 -1.20 -8.41
C ASP A 67 6.01 -0.93 -8.34
N ILE A 68 5.19 -1.72 -9.05
CA ILE A 68 3.73 -1.64 -8.96
C ILE A 68 3.25 -1.99 -7.55
N SER A 69 3.83 -3.02 -6.93
CA SER A 69 3.50 -3.41 -5.56
C SER A 69 3.84 -2.30 -4.57
N ARG A 70 5.00 -1.66 -4.73
CA ARG A 70 5.41 -0.48 -3.95
C ARG A 70 4.47 0.71 -4.19
N ALA A 71 4.08 0.98 -5.42
CA ALA A 71 3.15 2.07 -5.76
C ALA A 71 1.75 1.85 -5.16
N ASN A 72 1.22 0.62 -5.23
CA ASN A 72 -0.06 0.28 -4.60
C ASN A 72 0.01 0.38 -3.07
N ALA A 73 1.15 -0.02 -2.49
CA ALA A 73 1.38 0.14 -1.06
C ALA A 73 1.41 1.63 -0.66
N LEU A 74 1.98 2.50 -1.49
CA LEU A 74 1.92 3.95 -1.30
C LEU A 74 0.50 4.49 -1.34
N THR A 75 -0.21 4.26 -2.45
CA THR A 75 -1.56 4.77 -2.64
C THR A 75 -2.48 4.31 -1.52
N SER A 76 -2.37 3.05 -1.10
CA SER A 76 -3.19 2.54 -0.01
C SER A 76 -2.77 3.04 1.37
N ALA A 77 -1.50 3.39 1.61
CA ALA A 77 -1.07 4.02 2.87
C ALA A 77 -1.63 5.44 3.04
N TYR A 78 -1.91 6.15 1.93
CA TYR A 78 -2.47 7.49 1.92
C TYR A 78 -3.97 7.54 1.60
N ALA A 79 -4.59 6.41 1.25
CA ALA A 79 -6.02 6.34 1.03
C ALA A 79 -6.77 6.55 2.35
N PRO A 80 -7.85 7.35 2.38
CA PRO A 80 -8.70 7.46 3.55
C PRO A 80 -9.26 6.08 3.89
N THR A 81 -9.08 5.64 5.13
CA THR A 81 -9.71 4.41 5.64
C THR A 81 -11.22 4.58 5.69
N ALA A 82 -11.96 3.48 5.72
CA ALA A 82 -13.42 3.54 5.90
C ALA A 82 -13.80 4.32 7.18
N ALA A 83 -13.01 4.19 8.25
CA ALA A 83 -13.19 4.96 9.46
C ALA A 83 -12.97 6.47 9.22
N MET A 84 -11.91 6.88 8.50
CA MET A 84 -11.67 8.29 8.14
C MET A 84 -12.81 8.90 7.31
N GLN A 85 -13.39 8.14 6.39
CA GLN A 85 -14.56 8.59 5.62
C GLN A 85 -15.78 8.76 6.52
N ASN A 86 -16.03 7.78 7.39
CA ASN A 86 -17.11 7.87 8.38
C ASN A 86 -16.92 9.05 9.34
N TYR A 87 -15.71 9.31 9.83
CA TYR A 87 -15.44 10.44 10.74
C TYR A 87 -15.73 11.80 10.09
N ASN A 88 -15.37 11.98 8.81
CA ASN A 88 -15.70 13.20 8.06
C ASN A 88 -17.22 13.35 7.88
N GLN A 89 -17.92 12.25 7.58
CA GLN A 89 -19.37 12.27 7.42
C GLN A 89 -20.08 12.54 8.74
N TYR A 90 -19.60 11.98 9.86
CA TYR A 90 -20.10 12.29 11.20
C TYR A 90 -19.90 13.75 11.57
N ALA A 91 -18.74 14.35 11.28
CA ALA A 91 -18.49 15.76 11.57
C ALA A 91 -19.44 16.70 10.80
N GLN A 92 -19.81 16.32 9.57
CA GLN A 92 -20.83 17.03 8.80
C GLN A 92 -22.23 16.83 9.37
N MET A 93 -22.58 15.61 9.77
CA MET A 93 -23.87 15.30 10.39
C MET A 93 -24.05 16.00 11.73
N LEU A 94 -23.01 16.10 12.58
CA LEU A 94 -23.10 16.74 13.90
C LEU A 94 -23.64 18.18 13.83
N LYS A 95 -23.39 18.87 12.71
CA LYS A 95 -23.85 20.23 12.44
C LYS A 95 -25.28 20.31 11.92
N ALA A 96 -25.72 19.32 11.15
CA ALA A 96 -27.00 19.33 10.45
C ALA A 96 -28.09 18.58 11.22
N ASP A 97 -27.71 17.48 11.86
CA ASP A 97 -28.58 16.58 12.62
C ASP A 97 -27.77 15.89 13.74
N PRO A 98 -27.74 16.46 14.95
CA PRO A 98 -27.01 15.89 16.09
C PRO A 98 -27.51 14.50 16.52
N GLU A 99 -28.81 14.21 16.38
CA GLU A 99 -29.39 12.90 16.71
C GLU A 99 -29.01 11.86 15.64
N GLY A 100 -29.13 12.22 14.36
CA GLY A 100 -28.65 11.40 13.25
C GLY A 100 -27.15 11.17 13.29
N ALA A 101 -26.37 12.16 13.73
CA ALA A 101 -24.93 12.01 13.94
C ALA A 101 -24.64 10.97 15.02
N ALA A 102 -25.33 11.01 16.17
CA ALA A 102 -25.14 10.01 17.22
C ALA A 102 -25.49 8.58 16.75
N ALA A 103 -26.57 8.44 15.98
CA ALA A 103 -26.95 7.17 15.35
C ALA A 103 -25.92 6.71 14.31
N PHE A 104 -25.41 7.64 13.49
CA PHE A 104 -24.35 7.38 12.53
C PHE A 104 -23.05 6.99 13.23
N ALA A 105 -22.66 7.65 14.32
CA ALA A 105 -21.48 7.30 15.09
C ALA A 105 -21.59 5.89 15.68
N ALA A 106 -22.75 5.54 16.24
CA ALA A 106 -23.01 4.19 16.74
C ALA A 106 -22.92 3.14 15.62
N ALA A 107 -23.50 3.42 14.44
CA ALA A 107 -23.47 2.53 13.28
C ALA A 107 -22.08 2.43 12.63
N ALA A 108 -21.32 3.53 12.62
CA ALA A 108 -20.01 3.64 12.02
C ALA A 108 -18.86 3.26 12.97
N GLY A 109 -19.18 2.83 14.20
CA GLY A 109 -18.19 2.43 15.21
C GLY A 109 -17.34 3.59 15.76
N ILE A 110 -17.78 4.83 15.58
CA ILE A 110 -17.13 6.05 16.06
C ILE A 110 -17.29 6.11 17.58
N ASN A 111 -16.18 6.04 18.31
CA ASN A 111 -16.22 6.11 19.76
C ASN A 111 -16.36 7.56 20.24
N THR A 112 -17.59 7.91 20.61
CA THR A 112 -17.94 9.22 21.17
C THR A 112 -17.65 9.35 22.67
N ASN A 113 -17.28 8.26 23.36
CA ASN A 113 -17.06 8.23 24.81
C ASN A 113 -15.69 8.78 25.22
N ALA A 114 -14.74 8.88 24.29
CA ALA A 114 -13.45 9.52 24.51
C ALA A 114 -13.42 10.89 23.85
N LYS A 115 -12.67 11.86 24.39
CA LYS A 115 -12.39 13.14 23.71
C LYS A 115 -11.15 13.01 22.82
N LYS A 116 -11.31 12.48 21.61
CA LYS A 116 -10.26 12.37 20.58
C LYS A 116 -10.46 13.43 19.51
N LEU A 117 -9.37 14.00 19.02
CA LEU A 117 -9.41 14.95 17.91
C LEU A 117 -9.95 14.24 16.66
N MET A 118 -11.05 14.75 16.12
CA MET A 118 -11.65 14.25 14.89
C MET A 118 -11.28 15.10 13.70
N SER A 119 -11.57 16.39 13.83
CA SER A 119 -11.49 17.30 12.70
C SER A 119 -10.96 18.66 13.10
N VAL A 120 -10.37 19.39 12.16
CA VAL A 120 -9.81 20.72 12.34
C VAL A 120 -10.22 21.53 11.13
N ARG A 121 -11.07 22.54 11.30
CA ARG A 121 -11.39 23.49 10.23
C ARG A 121 -10.49 24.69 10.33
N GLU A 122 -9.86 25.07 9.22
CA GLU A 122 -9.28 26.41 9.07
C GLU A 122 -10.41 27.41 8.79
N ASN A 123 -10.48 28.49 9.57
CA ASN A 123 -11.45 29.56 9.38
C ASN A 123 -10.83 30.70 8.56
N ASP A 124 -11.66 31.47 7.85
CA ASP A 124 -11.21 32.59 7.00
C ASP A 124 -10.47 33.69 7.77
N ASP A 125 -10.68 33.78 9.08
CA ASP A 125 -10.03 34.73 9.99
C ASP A 125 -8.64 34.27 10.47
N GLY A 126 -8.13 33.14 9.97
CA GLY A 126 -6.85 32.56 10.38
C GLY A 126 -6.88 31.84 11.73
N THR A 127 -8.06 31.59 12.30
CA THR A 127 -8.26 30.68 13.43
C THR A 127 -8.49 29.24 12.96
N VAL A 128 -8.42 28.29 13.89
CA VAL A 128 -8.78 26.89 13.64
C VAL A 128 -9.86 26.46 14.62
N THR A 129 -10.87 25.73 14.14
CA THR A 129 -11.89 25.10 14.99
C THR A 129 -11.61 23.60 15.06
N LYS A 130 -11.34 23.08 16.25
CA LYS A 130 -11.13 21.66 16.51
C LYS A 130 -12.45 21.01 16.87
N TYR A 131 -12.73 19.86 16.28
CA TYR A 131 -13.87 19.01 16.53
C TYR A 131 -13.40 17.73 17.20
N TYR A 132 -14.09 17.31 18.25
CA TYR A 132 -13.76 16.10 19.01
C TYR A 132 -14.86 15.04 18.91
N THR A 133 -14.50 13.79 19.22
CA THR A 133 -15.40 12.63 19.17
C THR A 133 -16.57 12.74 20.14
N ASP A 134 -16.43 13.49 21.22
CA ASP A 134 -17.51 13.79 22.17
C ASP A 134 -18.48 14.90 21.69
N GLY A 135 -18.28 15.40 20.45
CA GLY A 135 -19.08 16.48 19.88
C GLY A 135 -18.67 17.89 20.33
N SER A 136 -17.65 18.03 21.18
CA SER A 136 -17.18 19.34 21.60
C SER A 136 -16.41 20.07 20.49
N GLU A 137 -16.47 21.40 20.51
CA GLU A 137 -15.72 22.29 19.62
C GLU A 137 -14.75 23.16 20.44
N GLU A 138 -13.53 23.37 19.94
CA GLU A 138 -12.55 24.26 20.55
C GLU A 138 -11.95 25.19 19.50
N GLN A 139 -12.13 26.50 19.68
CA GLN A 139 -11.48 27.50 18.83
C GLN A 139 -10.04 27.72 19.29
N GLY A 140 -9.11 27.72 18.34
CA GLY A 140 -7.69 27.93 18.56
C GLY A 140 -7.08 28.84 17.51
N LYS A 141 -5.84 29.28 17.75
CA LYS A 141 -5.05 30.01 16.75
C LYS A 141 -4.34 29.03 15.82
N LEU A 142 -4.10 29.40 14.56
CA LEU A 142 -3.37 28.56 13.59
C LEU A 142 -1.99 28.08 14.09
N ASN A 143 -1.29 28.94 14.84
CA ASN A 143 0.03 28.63 15.41
C ASN A 143 -0.03 27.89 16.76
N GLN A 144 -1.23 27.68 17.30
CA GLN A 144 -1.38 26.96 18.56
C GLN A 144 -1.20 25.46 18.31
N PRO A 145 -0.39 24.76 19.14
CA PRO A 145 -0.23 23.32 19.01
C PRO A 145 -1.57 22.58 19.10
N ILE A 146 -1.85 21.77 18.09
CA ILE A 146 -2.98 20.85 18.07
C ILE A 146 -2.53 19.59 18.79
N SER A 147 -3.30 19.18 19.79
CA SER A 147 -3.03 18.03 20.65
C SER A 147 -4.12 16.97 20.42
N GLY A 148 -3.77 15.70 20.57
CA GLY A 148 -4.71 14.60 20.49
C GLY A 148 -4.07 13.29 20.93
N ASP A 149 -4.86 12.23 20.96
CA ASP A 149 -4.39 10.94 21.44
C ASP A 149 -3.34 10.34 20.51
N GLY A 150 -2.29 9.79 21.13
CA GLY A 150 -1.25 9.04 20.44
C GLY A 150 -0.24 9.85 19.63
N PHE A 151 -0.27 11.20 19.62
CA PHE A 151 0.74 12.02 18.93
C PHE A 151 1.19 13.25 19.73
N ARG A 152 2.40 13.73 19.44
CA ARG A 152 2.95 14.92 20.11
C ARG A 152 2.26 16.19 19.60
N PRO A 153 1.97 17.20 20.44
CA PRO A 153 1.33 18.43 19.96
C PRO A 153 2.13 19.16 18.87
N ILE A 154 1.46 19.55 17.78
CA ILE A 154 2.06 20.27 16.64
C ILE A 154 1.08 21.30 16.11
N ALA A 155 1.55 22.53 15.84
CA ALA A 155 0.74 23.54 15.15
C ALA A 155 0.57 23.20 13.67
N LEU A 156 -0.58 23.50 13.08
CA LEU A 156 -0.90 23.10 11.71
C LEU A 156 0.14 23.53 10.65
N PRO A 157 0.65 24.78 10.64
CA PRO A 157 1.72 25.19 9.72
C PRO A 157 3.02 24.40 9.94
N THR A 158 3.31 24.02 11.19
CA THR A 158 4.48 23.21 11.52
C THR A 158 4.30 21.77 11.04
N ALA A 159 3.10 21.21 11.16
CA ALA A 159 2.77 19.90 10.65
C ALA A 159 2.92 19.86 9.12
N GLN A 160 2.38 20.85 8.40
CA GLN A 160 2.53 20.99 6.95
C GLN A 160 4.01 21.01 6.54
N LYS A 161 4.82 21.84 7.21
CA LYS A 161 6.27 21.94 6.95
C LYS A 161 7.03 20.65 7.24
N ILE A 162 6.69 19.95 8.33
CA ILE A 162 7.26 18.62 8.62
C ILE A 162 6.91 17.67 7.48
N MET A 163 5.64 17.66 7.06
CA MET A 163 5.14 16.72 6.08
C MET A 163 5.74 16.94 4.68
N GLU A 164 5.96 18.19 4.30
CA GLU A 164 6.65 18.59 3.07
C GLU A 164 8.11 18.09 3.08
N LYS A 165 8.84 18.37 4.17
CA LYS A 165 10.28 18.13 4.30
C LYS A 165 10.66 16.70 4.66
N SER A 166 9.73 15.88 5.16
CA SER A 166 10.03 14.49 5.53
C SER A 166 10.47 13.68 4.31
N PRO A 167 11.45 12.78 4.44
CA PRO A 167 11.83 11.88 3.37
C PRO A 167 10.69 10.90 3.07
N GLU A 168 10.61 10.44 1.82
CA GLU A 168 9.54 9.56 1.36
C GLU A 168 9.35 8.31 2.25
N GLY A 169 10.45 7.69 2.69
CA GLY A 169 10.39 6.55 3.62
C GLY A 169 9.70 6.87 4.95
N ALA A 170 9.87 8.08 5.49
CA ALA A 170 9.20 8.50 6.72
C ALA A 170 7.70 8.80 6.50
N LYS A 171 7.34 9.32 5.32
CA LYS A 171 5.94 9.53 4.93
C LYS A 171 5.18 8.20 4.79
N LYS A 172 5.83 7.19 4.19
CA LYS A 172 5.30 5.83 4.09
C LYS A 172 5.07 5.20 5.46
N ALA A 173 6.10 5.22 6.31
CA ALA A 173 6.01 4.69 7.66
C ALA A 173 4.91 5.40 8.48
N ALA A 174 4.75 6.72 8.32
CA ALA A 174 3.67 7.47 8.93
C ALA A 174 2.29 7.00 8.47
N GLY A 175 2.09 6.79 7.16
CA GLY A 175 0.83 6.28 6.60
C GLY A 175 0.47 4.89 7.10
N PHE A 176 1.43 3.96 7.13
CA PHE A 176 1.19 2.63 7.70
C PHE A 176 0.92 2.68 9.21
N ALA A 177 1.69 3.46 9.97
CA ALA A 177 1.43 3.65 11.40
C ALA A 177 0.05 4.24 11.65
N TYR A 178 -0.39 5.19 10.82
CA TYR A 178 -1.71 5.79 10.89
C TYR A 178 -2.80 4.73 10.71
N ARG A 179 -2.72 3.94 9.63
CA ARG A 179 -3.70 2.87 9.34
C ARG A 179 -3.77 1.82 10.45
N VAL A 180 -2.63 1.36 10.93
CA VAL A 180 -2.61 0.41 12.05
C VAL A 180 -3.27 1.02 13.28
N ARG A 181 -2.94 2.26 13.65
CA ARG A 181 -3.57 2.88 14.83
C ARG A 181 -5.06 3.08 14.66
N ASP A 182 -5.50 3.56 13.50
CA ASP A 182 -6.91 3.78 13.18
C ASP A 182 -7.71 2.48 13.24
N ALA A 183 -7.17 1.39 12.69
CA ALA A 183 -7.77 0.07 12.76
C ALA A 183 -7.84 -0.47 14.20
N LEU A 184 -6.77 -0.32 14.99
CA LEU A 184 -6.74 -0.77 16.39
C LEU A 184 -7.71 0.01 17.26
N ASP A 185 -7.73 1.34 17.12
CA ASP A 185 -8.68 2.19 17.81
C ASP A 185 -10.11 1.76 17.48
N SER A 186 -10.43 1.49 16.21
CA SER A 186 -11.74 1.01 15.75
C SER A 186 -12.08 -0.38 16.30
N ILE A 187 -11.13 -1.32 16.33
CA ILE A 187 -11.33 -2.65 16.91
C ILE A 187 -11.63 -2.57 18.41
N ASP A 188 -10.95 -1.67 19.13
CA ASP A 188 -11.16 -1.48 20.56
C ASP A 188 -12.55 -0.90 20.87
N THR A 189 -13.17 -0.15 19.96
CA THR A 189 -14.57 0.32 20.11
C THR A 189 -15.57 -0.82 19.97
N LEU A 190 -15.26 -1.80 19.11
CA LEU A 190 -16.12 -2.93 18.81
C LEU A 190 -16.04 -4.05 19.86
N LYS A 191 -15.01 -4.07 20.71
CA LYS A 191 -14.69 -5.18 21.62
C LYS A 191 -15.88 -5.67 22.45
N ASP A 192 -16.73 -4.75 22.92
CA ASP A 192 -17.86 -5.06 23.81
C ASP A 192 -19.07 -5.62 23.04
N GLN A 193 -19.07 -5.48 21.70
CA GLN A 193 -20.06 -6.02 20.79
C GLN A 193 -19.64 -7.38 20.21
N LEU A 194 -18.39 -7.80 20.44
CA LEU A 194 -17.84 -9.05 19.92
C LEU A 194 -17.96 -10.17 20.95
N SER A 195 -18.60 -11.27 20.56
CA SER A 195 -18.73 -12.46 21.40
C SER A 195 -17.49 -13.36 21.27
N PRO A 196 -16.84 -13.77 22.38
CA PRO A 196 -15.74 -14.74 22.35
C PRO A 196 -16.12 -16.08 21.70
N GLN A 197 -17.39 -16.49 21.77
CA GLN A 197 -17.91 -17.70 21.14
C GLN A 197 -17.91 -17.62 19.61
N ARG A 198 -17.89 -16.40 19.05
CA ARG A 198 -17.92 -16.13 17.61
C ARG A 198 -16.51 -16.04 16.99
N VAL A 199 -15.44 -16.11 17.79
CA VAL A 199 -14.04 -15.96 17.32
C VAL A 199 -13.70 -16.93 16.19
N ALA A 200 -14.20 -18.17 16.21
CA ALA A 200 -13.97 -19.14 15.13
C ALA A 200 -14.60 -18.70 13.80
N ILE A 201 -15.80 -18.11 13.85
CA ILE A 201 -16.53 -17.60 12.68
C ILE A 201 -15.83 -16.35 12.14
N ILE A 202 -15.47 -15.43 13.04
CA ILE A 202 -14.72 -14.21 12.71
C ILE A 202 -13.37 -14.55 12.05
N ASN A 203 -12.63 -15.52 12.60
CA ASN A 203 -11.34 -15.92 12.04
C ASN A 203 -11.47 -16.61 10.68
N ASN A 204 -12.55 -17.34 10.43
CA ASN A 204 -12.83 -17.88 9.10
C ASN A 204 -12.99 -16.75 8.07
N ALA A 205 -13.66 -15.66 8.44
CA ALA A 205 -13.84 -14.51 7.56
C ALA A 205 -12.55 -13.73 7.28
N LEU A 206 -11.65 -13.63 8.26
CA LEU A 206 -10.32 -13.04 8.06
C LEU A 206 -9.48 -13.80 7.02
N GLY A 207 -9.62 -15.14 6.95
CA GLY A 207 -8.87 -15.98 6.03
C GLY A 207 -9.48 -16.13 4.63
N ASN A 208 -10.81 -16.08 4.50
CA ASN A 208 -11.53 -16.43 3.27
C ASN A 208 -12.14 -15.23 2.51
N GLY A 209 -12.00 -14.01 3.03
CA GLY A 209 -12.49 -12.80 2.36
C GLY A 209 -14.03 -12.66 2.37
N THR A 210 -14.55 -11.83 1.47
CA THR A 210 -15.94 -11.32 1.47
C THR A 210 -17.04 -12.37 1.37
N LEU A 211 -16.73 -13.63 0.99
CA LEU A 211 -17.73 -14.71 0.94
C LEU A 211 -18.23 -15.13 2.34
N ALA A 212 -17.46 -14.87 3.40
CA ALA A 212 -17.82 -15.20 4.77
C ALA A 212 -18.68 -14.13 5.48
N ASN A 213 -18.89 -12.97 4.84
CA ASN A 213 -19.54 -11.81 5.47
C ASN A 213 -21.04 -12.01 5.74
N LEU A 214 -21.72 -12.95 5.07
CA LEU A 214 -23.18 -13.12 5.16
C LEU A 214 -23.69 -13.56 6.54
N THR A 215 -22.83 -14.17 7.36
CA THR A 215 -23.21 -14.66 8.70
C THR A 215 -22.69 -13.79 9.83
N LEU A 216 -21.93 -12.73 9.51
CA LEU A 216 -21.37 -11.79 10.47
C LEU A 216 -22.37 -10.67 10.76
N SER A 217 -22.44 -10.26 12.03
CA SER A 217 -23.09 -9.02 12.42
C SER A 217 -22.33 -7.80 11.86
N PRO A 218 -22.96 -6.61 11.77
CA PRO A 218 -22.29 -5.40 11.32
C PRO A 218 -20.99 -5.09 12.09
N ALA A 219 -21.00 -5.27 13.42
CA ALA A 219 -19.82 -5.07 14.26
C ALA A 219 -18.69 -6.07 13.93
N GLU A 220 -19.02 -7.33 13.67
CA GLU A 220 -18.04 -8.34 13.28
C GLU A 220 -17.49 -8.10 11.86
N GLN A 221 -18.31 -7.61 10.93
CA GLN A 221 -17.85 -7.21 9.60
C GLN A 221 -16.85 -6.04 9.71
N GLN A 222 -17.15 -5.03 10.52
CA GLN A 222 -16.23 -3.92 10.77
C GLN A 222 -14.94 -4.37 11.44
N TYR A 223 -15.01 -5.29 12.40
CA TYR A 223 -13.83 -5.89 12.99
C TYR A 223 -12.97 -6.58 11.92
N VAL A 224 -13.57 -7.37 11.03
CA VAL A 224 -12.86 -8.07 9.95
C VAL A 224 -12.19 -7.07 9.00
N VAL A 225 -12.88 -5.99 8.62
CA VAL A 225 -12.32 -4.94 7.75
C VAL A 225 -11.12 -4.27 8.40
N ASN A 226 -11.24 -3.84 9.67
CA ASN A 226 -10.16 -3.18 10.39
C ASN A 226 -8.98 -4.12 10.65
N ALA A 227 -9.25 -5.38 10.98
CA ALA A 227 -8.19 -6.38 11.17
C ALA A 227 -7.41 -6.65 9.88
N ASN A 228 -8.12 -6.75 8.74
CA ASN A 228 -7.47 -6.82 7.42
C ASN A 228 -6.62 -5.58 7.14
N ASP A 229 -7.14 -4.38 7.43
CA ASP A 229 -6.43 -3.12 7.21
C ASP A 229 -5.10 -3.07 7.97
N ALA A 230 -5.14 -3.41 9.26
CA ALA A 230 -3.96 -3.46 10.12
C ALA A 230 -2.91 -4.46 9.61
N ILE A 231 -3.33 -5.69 9.27
CA ILE A 231 -2.41 -6.71 8.76
C ILE A 231 -1.83 -6.33 7.41
N MET A 232 -2.63 -5.78 6.50
CA MET A 232 -2.12 -5.30 5.21
C MET A 232 -1.13 -4.15 5.39
N ALA A 233 -1.36 -3.24 6.33
CA ALA A 233 -0.43 -2.15 6.61
C ALA A 233 0.91 -2.66 7.14
N ILE A 234 0.90 -3.64 8.06
CA ILE A 234 2.12 -4.27 8.58
C ILE A 234 2.84 -5.06 7.49
N LEU A 235 2.13 -5.95 6.80
CA LEU A 235 2.72 -6.81 5.76
C LEU A 235 3.33 -6.00 4.62
N ARG A 236 2.66 -4.94 4.15
CA ARG A 236 3.18 -4.11 3.04
C ARG A 236 4.47 -3.39 3.41
N GLN A 237 4.61 -2.97 4.68
CA GLN A 237 5.87 -2.40 5.14
C GLN A 237 6.98 -3.45 5.17
N GLU A 238 6.69 -4.67 5.63
CA GLU A 238 7.70 -5.71 5.83
C GLU A 238 8.12 -6.40 4.52
N THR A 239 7.20 -6.64 3.58
CA THR A 239 7.49 -7.45 2.38
C THR A 239 7.74 -6.62 1.12
N GLY A 240 7.13 -5.44 0.99
CA GLY A 240 7.20 -4.61 -0.21
C GLY A 240 6.72 -5.28 -1.52
N ALA A 241 6.10 -6.47 -1.43
CA ALA A 241 5.72 -7.34 -2.54
C ALA A 241 4.24 -7.74 -2.45
N SER A 242 3.76 -8.53 -3.43
CA SER A 242 2.40 -9.08 -3.41
C SER A 242 2.20 -9.96 -2.17
N ILE A 243 1.16 -9.69 -1.38
CA ILE A 243 0.86 -10.40 -0.13
C ILE A 243 0.15 -11.71 -0.45
N LEU A 244 0.67 -12.85 0.01
CA LEU A 244 0.00 -14.12 -0.15
C LEU A 244 -1.08 -14.34 0.93
N PRO A 245 -2.25 -14.91 0.60
CA PRO A 245 -3.31 -15.21 1.59
C PRO A 245 -2.84 -16.09 2.77
N ALA A 246 -1.90 -17.01 2.51
CA ALA A 246 -1.29 -17.86 3.52
C ALA A 246 -0.42 -17.06 4.51
N GLU A 247 0.21 -15.98 4.07
CA GLU A 247 0.98 -15.08 4.94
C GLU A 247 0.04 -14.26 5.83
N MET A 248 -1.04 -13.71 5.27
CA MET A 248 -2.05 -13.01 6.08
C MET A 248 -2.61 -13.90 7.20
N SER A 249 -2.90 -15.16 6.90
CA SER A 249 -3.40 -16.13 7.89
C SER A 249 -2.46 -16.32 9.09
N LYS A 250 -1.14 -16.35 8.85
CA LYS A 250 -0.14 -16.44 9.94
C LYS A 250 -0.14 -15.17 10.80
N TYR A 251 -0.30 -14.01 10.18
CA TYR A 251 -0.37 -12.73 10.89
C TYR A 251 -1.65 -12.64 11.72
N TYR A 252 -2.78 -13.12 11.22
CA TYR A 252 -4.01 -13.22 12.02
C TYR A 252 -3.81 -14.08 13.27
N GLN A 253 -3.16 -15.23 13.14
CA GLN A 253 -2.84 -16.09 14.28
C GLN A 253 -1.90 -15.42 15.29
N MET A 254 -0.95 -14.61 14.80
CA MET A 254 0.06 -13.95 15.62
C MET A 254 -0.47 -12.75 16.40
N TYR A 255 -1.41 -11.99 15.83
CA TYR A 255 -1.83 -10.70 16.38
C TYR A 255 -3.29 -10.65 16.85
N PHE A 256 -4.16 -11.55 16.38
CA PHE A 256 -5.58 -11.55 16.74
C PHE A 256 -5.98 -12.78 17.57
N PRO A 257 -7.05 -12.66 18.40
CA PRO A 257 -7.57 -13.77 19.19
C PRO A 257 -7.88 -15.01 18.34
N GLN A 258 -7.51 -16.19 18.85
CA GLN A 258 -7.79 -17.48 18.26
C GLN A 258 -8.69 -18.31 19.17
N PRO A 259 -9.48 -19.25 18.62
CA PRO A 259 -10.27 -20.17 19.45
C PRO A 259 -9.37 -20.91 20.44
N GLY A 260 -9.74 -20.87 21.72
CA GLY A 260 -8.97 -21.50 22.80
C GLY A 260 -7.81 -20.66 23.38
N ASP A 261 -7.58 -19.44 22.88
CA ASP A 261 -6.61 -18.54 23.52
C ASP A 261 -7.05 -18.17 24.94
N SER A 262 -6.11 -18.21 25.88
CA SER A 262 -6.30 -17.62 27.21
C SER A 262 -6.31 -16.09 27.13
N THR A 263 -6.89 -15.41 28.12
CA THR A 263 -6.83 -13.94 28.24
C THR A 263 -5.39 -13.42 28.19
N LYS A 264 -4.46 -14.10 28.87
CA LYS A 264 -3.03 -13.75 28.85
C LYS A 264 -2.40 -13.87 27.46
N THR A 265 -2.83 -14.84 26.67
CA THR A 265 -2.41 -15.00 25.27
C THR A 265 -2.94 -13.85 24.43
N ILE A 266 -4.22 -13.52 24.57
CA ILE A 266 -4.86 -12.39 23.87
C ILE A 266 -4.15 -11.08 24.17
N ASP A 267 -3.86 -10.79 25.45
CA ASP A 267 -3.14 -9.59 25.85
C ASP A 267 -1.71 -9.55 25.30
N THR A 268 -1.05 -10.71 25.22
CA THR A 268 0.27 -10.82 24.59
C THR A 268 0.22 -10.51 23.11
N LYS A 269 -0.81 -10.99 22.39
CA LYS A 269 -1.01 -10.71 20.96
C LYS A 269 -1.31 -9.22 20.73
N ARG A 270 -2.18 -8.62 21.55
CA ARG A 270 -2.44 -7.17 21.51
C ARG A 270 -1.15 -6.36 21.70
N ARG A 271 -0.31 -6.73 22.67
CA ARG A 271 0.99 -6.07 22.88
C ARG A 271 1.93 -6.22 21.68
N LYS A 272 1.96 -7.39 21.03
CA LYS A 272 2.74 -7.58 19.80
C LYS A 272 2.28 -6.65 18.68
N MET A 273 0.97 -6.48 18.54
CA MET A 273 0.38 -5.57 17.56
C MET A 273 0.72 -4.10 17.84
N GLU A 274 0.60 -3.67 19.10
CA GLU A 274 1.04 -2.34 19.54
C GLU A 274 2.54 -2.10 19.29
N ASN A 275 3.38 -3.12 19.48
CA ASN A 275 4.80 -3.00 19.16
C ASN A 275 5.05 -2.78 17.66
N GLN A 276 4.25 -3.39 16.79
CA GLN A 276 4.35 -3.13 15.34
C GLN A 276 3.94 -1.71 15.00
N PHE A 277 2.84 -1.23 15.57
CA PHE A 277 2.47 0.18 15.46
C PHE A 277 3.60 1.11 15.94
N ASN A 278 4.17 0.85 17.11
CA ASN A 278 5.23 1.67 17.68
C ASN A 278 6.51 1.64 16.83
N SER A 279 6.82 0.50 16.20
CA SER A 279 7.93 0.37 15.24
C SER A 279 7.71 1.26 14.01
N LEU A 280 6.53 1.20 13.40
CA LEU A 280 6.16 2.04 12.25
C LEU A 280 6.17 3.53 12.62
N LYS A 281 5.61 3.87 13.78
CA LYS A 281 5.61 5.23 14.30
C LYS A 281 7.03 5.73 14.54
N ALA A 282 7.91 4.93 15.14
CA ALA A 282 9.30 5.28 15.35
C ALA A 282 10.04 5.51 14.03
N ALA A 283 9.84 4.63 13.03
CA ALA A 283 10.42 4.77 11.70
C ALA A 283 9.96 6.06 10.97
N SER A 284 8.75 6.54 11.27
CA SER A 284 8.23 7.79 10.71
C SER A 284 8.77 9.07 11.37
N GLY A 285 9.33 8.97 12.58
CA GLY A 285 9.71 10.13 13.38
C GLY A 285 8.53 11.07 13.66
N ARG A 286 8.75 12.38 13.51
CA ARG A 286 7.70 13.42 13.68
C ARG A 286 6.66 13.43 12.56
N THR A 287 6.86 12.65 11.51
CA THR A 287 5.99 12.60 10.34
C THR A 287 4.62 12.01 10.67
N TYR A 288 4.55 10.99 11.54
CA TYR A 288 3.27 10.47 12.03
C TYR A 288 2.47 11.52 12.79
N ASP A 289 3.12 12.27 13.69
CA ASP A 289 2.45 13.32 14.46
C ASP A 289 1.91 14.42 13.51
N ALA A 290 2.69 14.80 12.50
CA ALA A 290 2.26 15.76 11.49
C ALA A 290 1.10 15.24 10.63
N LEU A 291 1.15 13.96 10.23
CA LEU A 291 0.08 13.32 9.47
C LEU A 291 -1.22 13.26 10.28
N ARG A 292 -1.16 12.98 11.60
CA ARG A 292 -2.34 13.00 12.49
C ARG A 292 -3.00 14.38 12.53
N VAL A 293 -2.22 15.45 12.56
CA VAL A 293 -2.76 16.81 12.51
C VAL A 293 -3.35 17.13 11.14
N ILE A 294 -2.66 16.79 10.05
CA ILE A 294 -3.10 17.10 8.67
C ILE A 294 -4.33 16.29 8.27
N SER A 295 -4.39 15.00 8.64
CA SER A 295 -5.54 14.13 8.36
C SER A 295 -6.79 14.54 9.12
N ALA A 296 -6.62 15.13 10.30
CA ALA A 296 -7.72 15.75 11.02
C ALA A 296 -8.18 17.05 10.35
N VAL A 297 -7.43 17.69 9.46
CA VAL A 297 -7.96 18.91 8.82
C VAL A 297 -9.15 18.56 7.93
N ASP A 298 -10.31 19.14 8.25
CA ASP A 298 -11.52 19.10 7.42
C ASP A 298 -11.21 19.89 6.15
N ARG A 299 -10.63 19.22 5.15
CA ARG A 299 -10.65 19.77 3.79
C ARG A 299 -12.06 19.54 3.26
N GLY A 300 -12.99 20.34 3.76
CA GLY A 300 -14.26 20.59 3.10
C GLY A 300 -13.95 20.88 1.63
N THR A 301 -14.29 19.94 0.76
CA THR A 301 -14.19 20.05 -0.69
C THR A 301 -12.84 20.59 -1.21
N ALA A 302 -11.83 19.73 -1.21
CA ALA A 302 -10.98 19.64 -2.38
C ALA A 302 -10.90 18.17 -2.78
N SER A 303 -11.88 17.74 -3.57
CA SER A 303 -11.61 16.84 -4.68
C SER A 303 -10.52 17.51 -5.52
N SER A 304 -9.26 17.39 -5.11
CA SER A 304 -8.17 17.38 -6.07
C SER A 304 -8.35 16.06 -6.80
N SER A 305 -9.21 16.09 -7.81
CA SER A 305 -9.02 15.37 -9.05
C SER A 305 -7.58 15.65 -9.50
N GLN A 306 -6.63 14.90 -8.95
CA GLN A 306 -5.44 14.55 -9.68
C GLN A 306 -5.94 13.68 -10.83
N THR A 307 -6.23 14.34 -11.94
CA THR A 307 -6.18 13.77 -13.27
C THR A 307 -4.91 12.92 -13.35
N LEU A 308 -5.07 11.61 -13.20
CA LEU A 308 -4.11 10.68 -13.76
C LEU A 308 -4.10 10.92 -15.28
N PRO A 309 -2.94 11.03 -15.93
CA PRO A 309 -2.89 11.06 -17.39
C PRO A 309 -3.57 9.80 -17.93
N GLN A 310 -4.57 10.02 -18.79
CA GLN A 310 -5.27 8.98 -19.55
C GLN A 310 -4.23 8.10 -20.27
N SER A 311 -4.07 6.86 -19.82
CA SER A 311 -3.55 5.81 -20.68
C SER A 311 -4.62 5.49 -21.73
N GLU A 312 -4.26 5.66 -23.00
CA GLU A 312 -5.09 5.40 -24.17
C GLU A 312 -5.84 4.06 -24.05
N GLN A 313 -7.16 4.15 -24.17
CA GLN A 313 -8.05 2.99 -24.26
C GLN A 313 -7.80 2.27 -25.58
N VAL A 314 -7.24 1.06 -25.50
CA VAL A 314 -7.38 0.08 -26.59
C VAL A 314 -8.79 -0.51 -26.48
N SER A 315 -9.63 -0.11 -27.43
CA SER A 315 -11.02 -0.55 -27.60
C SER A 315 -11.13 -2.07 -27.83
N GLN A 316 -12.08 -2.72 -27.15
CA GLN A 316 -12.80 -3.93 -27.61
C GLN A 316 -14.12 -4.07 -26.83
N PRO A 317 -15.15 -4.76 -27.38
CA PRO A 317 -16.50 -4.20 -27.47
C PRO A 317 -17.46 -4.65 -26.37
N ALA A 318 -18.56 -3.91 -26.31
CA ALA A 318 -19.60 -3.90 -25.29
C ALA A 318 -20.31 -5.25 -25.08
N ALA A 319 -20.47 -5.61 -23.81
CA ALA A 319 -21.61 -6.39 -23.32
C ALA A 319 -22.17 -5.68 -22.09
N SER A 320 -23.39 -5.16 -22.25
CA SER A 320 -24.17 -4.46 -21.25
C SER A 320 -24.54 -5.37 -20.08
N SER A 321 -24.25 -4.95 -18.84
CA SER A 321 -25.10 -5.24 -17.68
C SER A 321 -24.87 -4.20 -16.60
N ASN A 322 -25.98 -3.64 -16.14
CA ASN A 322 -26.10 -2.50 -15.24
C ASN A 322 -25.51 -2.81 -13.86
N PHE A 323 -24.50 -2.03 -13.43
CA PHE A 323 -24.16 -1.83 -12.03
C PHE A 323 -24.39 -0.36 -11.67
N SER A 324 -25.63 -0.05 -11.30
CA SER A 324 -25.97 1.20 -10.62
C SER A 324 -26.78 0.84 -9.38
N SER A 325 -26.12 0.87 -8.21
CA SER A 325 -26.70 0.97 -6.84
C SER A 325 -25.71 0.52 -5.74
N LEU A 326 -24.46 1.03 -5.74
CA LEU A 326 -23.49 0.69 -4.68
C LEU A 326 -23.20 1.80 -3.67
N TRP A 327 -23.94 2.91 -3.70
CA TRP A 327 -23.91 3.95 -2.66
C TRP A 327 -25.28 4.63 -2.52
N GLY A 328 -26.04 4.26 -1.48
CA GLY A 328 -27.22 4.98 -0.95
C GLY A 328 -28.58 4.36 -1.26
N ASP A 329 -29.24 3.79 -0.23
CA ASP A 329 -30.23 4.49 0.61
C ASP A 329 -30.07 4.02 2.07
#